data_AF-A0A6N0HZQ8-F1
#
_entry.id   AF-A0A6N0HZQ8-F1
#
_cell.length_a   1.000
_cell.length_b   1.000
_cell.length_c   1.000
_cell.angle_alpha   90.00
_cell.angle_beta   90.00
_cell.angle_gamma   90.00
#
_symmetry.space_group_name_H-M   'P 1'
#
loop_
_entity.id
_entity.type
_entity.pdbx_description
1 polymer ?
#
loop_
_entity_poly.entity_id
_entity_poly.type
_entity_poly.pdbx_seq_one_letter_code
_entity_poly.pdbx_strand_id
1 'polypeptide(L)'
;MDSWFSMSLGDAMLVGPALDRLEALFLAELEKGVTAEDVALFVRHESEGRLHCEVMVYFSPAAFSVAEAVGAAPCGKPAYAGLSLLAGSEASWLVLFS
;
A
#
# COMPACT_ATOMS: atom_id res chain seq x y z
N MET A 1 -16.25 -5.76 -1.10
CA MET A 1 -15.78 -4.49 -1.69
C MET A 1 -14.38 -4.80 -2.14
N ASP A 2 -14.19 -5.04 -3.43
CA ASP A 2 -12.92 -5.56 -3.98
C ASP A 2 -12.08 -4.41 -4.57
N SER A 3 -12.37 -3.19 -4.12
CA SER A 3 -11.70 -1.98 -4.56
C SER A 3 -10.37 -1.87 -3.85
N TRP A 4 -9.35 -1.56 -4.64
CA TRP A 4 -8.06 -1.16 -4.10
C TRP A 4 -8.13 0.31 -3.70
N PHE A 5 -7.19 0.73 -2.88
CA PHE A 5 -7.05 2.13 -2.51
C PHE A 5 -5.63 2.58 -2.75
N SER A 6 -5.44 3.84 -3.10
CA SER A 6 -4.11 4.41 -3.26
C SER A 6 -3.99 5.77 -2.58
N MET A 7 -2.76 6.07 -2.16
CA MET A 7 -2.40 7.33 -1.54
C MET A 7 -1.01 7.74 -2.02
N SER A 8 -0.85 9.00 -2.41
CA SER A 8 0.47 9.58 -2.62
C SER A 8 1.07 9.97 -1.27
N LEU A 9 2.24 9.43 -0.94
CA LEU A 9 3.02 9.88 0.21
C LEU A 9 3.87 11.11 -0.10
N GLY A 10 3.94 11.52 -1.37
CA GLY A 10 4.73 12.67 -1.81
C GLY A 10 6.18 12.30 -2.15
N ASP A 11 7.07 13.26 -1.93
CA ASP A 11 8.45 13.23 -2.45
C ASP A 11 9.31 12.18 -1.73
N ALA A 12 9.85 11.21 -2.49
CA ALA A 12 10.53 10.03 -1.96
C ALA A 12 11.64 10.32 -0.92
N MET A 13 12.25 11.51 -0.98
CA MET A 13 13.28 11.94 -0.01
C MET A 13 12.73 12.21 1.41
N LEU A 14 11.44 12.51 1.56
CA LEU A 14 10.80 12.85 2.84
C LEU A 14 9.85 11.75 3.34
N VAL A 15 9.69 10.68 2.55
CA VAL A 15 8.65 9.67 2.74
C VAL A 15 9.03 8.56 3.73
N GLY A 16 10.33 8.38 4.04
CA GLY A 16 10.81 7.34 4.97
C GLY A 16 10.03 7.28 6.30
N PRO A 17 9.96 8.37 7.08
CA PRO A 17 9.21 8.38 8.34
C PRO A 17 7.69 8.17 8.17
N ALA A 18 7.14 8.51 7.01
CA ALA A 18 5.72 8.29 6.71
C ALA A 18 5.43 6.82 6.36
N LEU A 19 6.35 6.16 5.64
CA LEU A 19 6.30 4.72 5.38
C LEU A 19 6.42 3.92 6.68
N ASP A 20 7.41 4.23 7.51
CA ASP A 20 7.62 3.54 8.80
C ASP A 20 6.36 3.65 9.68
N ARG A 21 5.70 4.81 9.68
CA ARG A 21 4.45 5.02 10.42
C ARG A 21 3.29 4.21 9.83
N LEU A 22 3.20 4.14 8.50
CA LEU A 22 2.17 3.35 7.80
C LEU A 22 2.35 1.86 8.04
N GLU A 23 3.58 1.37 7.97
CA GLU A 23 3.92 -0.02 8.30
C GLU A 23 3.55 -0.34 9.75
N ALA A 24 3.91 0.52 10.70
CA ALA A 24 3.54 0.32 12.11
C ALA A 24 2.02 0.31 12.34
N LEU A 25 1.27 1.22 11.71
CA LEU A 25 -0.19 1.23 11.76
C LEU A 25 -0.79 -0.05 11.17
N PHE A 26 -0.23 -0.51 10.06
CA PHE A 26 -0.68 -1.70 9.37
C PHE A 26 -0.43 -2.98 10.18
N LEU A 27 0.77 -3.12 10.76
CA LEU A 27 1.11 -4.24 11.64
C LEU A 27 0.21 -4.28 12.87
N ALA A 28 -0.07 -3.12 13.47
CA ALA A 28 -0.99 -3.03 14.60
C ALA A 28 -2.44 -3.43 14.24
N GLU A 29 -2.87 -3.23 12.99
CA GLU A 29 -4.17 -3.71 12.51
C GLU A 29 -4.16 -5.21 12.20
N LEU A 30 -3.07 -5.74 11.64
CA LEU A 30 -2.88 -7.18 11.44
C LEU A 30 -2.99 -7.96 12.77
N GLU A 31 -2.38 -7.45 13.85
CA GLU A 31 -2.46 -8.04 15.19
C GLU A 31 -3.90 -8.12 15.74
N LYS A 32 -4.83 -7.29 15.23
CA LYS A 32 -6.24 -7.31 15.64
C LYS A 32 -7.08 -8.40 14.96
N GLY A 33 -6.46 -9.25 14.14
CA GLY A 33 -7.07 -10.49 13.62
C GLY A 33 -7.48 -10.44 12.16
N VAL A 34 -6.91 -9.55 11.35
CA VAL A 34 -7.09 -9.62 9.89
C VAL A 34 -6.17 -10.72 9.34
N THR A 35 -6.73 -11.66 8.56
CA THR A 35 -5.97 -12.75 7.95
C THR A 35 -4.89 -12.20 7.02
N ALA A 36 -3.63 -12.46 7.37
CA ALA A 36 -2.44 -11.80 6.81
C ALA A 36 -2.17 -12.07 5.32
N GLU A 37 -2.86 -13.03 4.71
CA GLU A 37 -2.62 -13.40 3.30
C GLU A 37 -3.37 -12.50 2.32
N ASP A 38 -4.53 -11.96 2.69
CA ASP A 38 -5.33 -11.06 1.85
C ASP A 38 -4.98 -9.58 2.04
N VAL A 39 -4.13 -9.30 3.04
CA VAL A 39 -3.87 -7.98 3.58
C VAL A 39 -2.41 -7.61 3.30
N ALA A 40 -2.23 -6.73 2.32
CA ALA A 40 -0.92 -6.20 1.96
C ALA A 40 -0.96 -4.70 1.62
N LEU A 41 0.15 -4.03 1.90
CA LEU A 41 0.52 -2.71 1.39
C LEU A 41 1.60 -2.87 0.34
N PHE A 42 1.40 -2.23 -0.78
CA PHE A 42 2.39 -2.15 -1.84
C PHE A 42 2.81 -0.71 -2.06
N VAL A 43 4.02 -0.52 -2.54
CA VAL A 43 4.56 0.79 -2.91
C VAL A 43 5.06 0.78 -4.34
N ARG A 44 4.89 1.90 -5.02
CA ARG A 44 5.47 2.16 -6.33
C ARG A 44 6.14 3.51 -6.33
N HIS A 45 7.37 3.54 -6.83
CA HIS A 45 8.05 4.79 -7.15
C HIS A 45 7.59 5.23 -8.54
N GLU A 46 6.87 6.34 -8.60
CA GLU A 46 6.42 6.93 -9.85
C GLU A 46 7.29 8.15 -10.17
N SER A 47 8.01 8.05 -11.29
CA SER A 47 8.90 9.09 -11.80
C SER A 47 8.38 9.59 -13.15
N GLU A 48 7.07 9.82 -13.28
CA GLU A 48 6.39 10.16 -14.55
C GLU A 48 6.84 11.53 -15.13
N GLY A 49 8.09 11.63 -15.57
CA GLY A 49 8.64 12.77 -16.31
C GLY A 49 8.77 14.08 -15.54
N ARG A 50 8.50 14.10 -14.23
CA ARG A 50 8.71 15.27 -13.36
C ARG A 50 10.02 15.14 -12.59
N LEU A 51 10.53 16.28 -12.10
CA LEU A 51 11.78 16.36 -11.34
C LEU A 51 11.75 15.62 -9.99
N HIS A 52 10.57 15.22 -9.51
CA HIS A 52 10.35 14.61 -8.21
C HIS A 52 9.83 13.19 -8.38
N CYS A 53 10.46 12.24 -7.68
CA CYS A 53 9.96 10.88 -7.57
C CYS A 53 8.87 10.87 -6.49
N GLU A 54 7.66 10.52 -6.86
CA GLU A 54 6.56 10.36 -5.91
C GLU A 54 6.46 8.89 -5.48
N VAL A 55 6.15 8.67 -4.21
CA VAL A 55 5.88 7.33 -3.68
C VAL A 55 4.37 7.14 -3.57
N MET A 56 3.85 6.20 -4.36
CA MET A 56 2.46 5.79 -4.30
C MET A 56 2.34 4.54 -3.45
N VAL A 57 1.45 4.56 -2.46
CA VAL A 57 1.09 3.39 -1.65
C VAL A 57 -0.24 2.85 -2.17
N TYR A 58 -0.33 1.54 -2.28
CA TYR A 58 -1.52 0.80 -2.68
C TYR A 58 -1.93 -0.14 -1.55
N PHE A 59 -3.19 -0.06 -1.17
CA PHE A 59 -3.81 -0.86 -0.14
C PHE A 59 -4.67 -1.92 -0.81
N SER A 60 -4.42 -3.17 -0.46
CA SER A 60 -5.30 -4.28 -0.81
C SER A 60 -6.73 -4.06 -0.30
N PRO A 61 -7.75 -4.67 -0.92
CA PRO A 61 -9.14 -4.50 -0.49
C PRO A 61 -9.38 -4.88 0.98
N ALA A 62 -8.67 -5.88 1.49
CA ALA A 62 -8.75 -6.28 2.90
C ALA A 62 -8.10 -5.27 3.86
N ALA A 63 -7.26 -4.37 3.36
CA ALA A 63 -6.65 -3.27 4.11
C ALA A 63 -7.52 -1.98 4.12
N PHE A 64 -8.82 -2.09 3.79
CA PHE A 64 -9.75 -0.95 3.73
C PHE A 64 -9.73 -0.09 5.00
N SER A 65 -9.75 -0.69 6.19
CA SER A 65 -9.74 0.08 7.45
C SER A 65 -8.51 0.99 7.59
N VAL A 66 -7.35 0.52 7.14
CA VAL A 66 -6.10 1.30 7.14
C VAL A 66 -6.17 2.39 6.08
N ALA A 67 -6.64 2.05 4.88
CA ALA A 67 -6.83 2.99 3.78
C ALA A 67 -7.78 4.15 4.17
N GLU A 68 -8.90 3.83 4.82
CA GLU A 68 -9.86 4.81 5.33
C GLU A 68 -9.24 5.70 6.42
N ALA A 69 -8.49 5.12 7.36
CA ALA A 69 -7.83 5.85 8.44
C ALA A 69 -6.79 6.88 7.94
N VAL A 70 -6.13 6.61 6.81
CA VAL A 70 -5.15 7.52 6.19
C VAL A 70 -5.73 8.40 5.09
N GLY A 71 -7.03 8.27 4.78
CA GLY A 71 -7.70 9.04 3.74
C GLY A 71 -7.28 8.67 2.32
N ALA A 72 -6.91 7.41 2.08
CA ALA A 72 -6.60 6.91 0.75
C ALA A 72 -7.83 6.93 -0.17
N ALA A 73 -7.60 7.15 -1.46
CA ALA A 73 -8.66 7.22 -2.45
C ALA A 73 -8.90 5.84 -3.08
N PRO A 74 -10.16 5.47 -3.41
CA PRO A 74 -10.43 4.23 -4.13
C PRO A 74 -9.80 4.27 -5.52
N CYS A 75 -9.18 3.15 -5.92
CA CYS A 75 -8.49 2.99 -7.20
C CYS A 75 -8.73 1.59 -7.79
N GLY A 76 -8.29 1.40 -9.04
CA GLY A 76 -8.22 0.07 -9.65
C GLY A 76 -7.06 -0.76 -9.08
N LYS A 77 -7.09 -2.07 -9.33
CA LYS A 77 -5.96 -2.97 -9.01
C LYS A 77 -4.68 -2.44 -9.67
N PRO A 78 -3.59 -2.22 -8.90
CA PRO A 78 -2.34 -1.73 -9.46
C PRO A 78 -1.72 -2.76 -10.41
N ALA A 79 -0.83 -2.32 -11.29
CA ALA A 79 -0.02 -3.23 -12.10
C ALA A 79 1.10 -3.82 -11.25
N TYR A 80 1.42 -5.11 -11.46
CA TYR A 80 2.53 -5.79 -10.79
C TYR A 80 3.90 -5.14 -11.12
N ALA A 81 4.05 -4.62 -12.34
CA ALA A 81 5.31 -4.02 -12.79
C ALA A 81 5.66 -2.75 -11.97
N GLY A 82 6.86 -2.75 -11.39
CA GLY A 82 7.36 -1.64 -10.57
C GLY A 82 6.75 -1.54 -9.17
N LEU A 83 5.90 -2.50 -8.80
CA LEU A 83 5.25 -2.56 -7.49
C LEU A 83 6.13 -3.37 -6.53
N SER A 84 6.27 -2.92 -5.29
CA SER A 84 7.05 -3.59 -4.24
C SER A 84 6.19 -3.79 -3.00
N LEU A 85 6.39 -4.90 -2.28
CA LEU A 85 5.67 -5.17 -1.03
C LEU A 85 6.28 -4.31 0.07
N LEU A 86 5.46 -3.48 0.71
CA LEU A 86 5.87 -2.69 1.88
C LEU A 86 5.59 -3.46 3.17
N ALA A 87 4.39 -4.03 3.29
CA ALA A 87 3.98 -4.77 4.48
C ALA A 87 2.93 -5.84 4.12
N GLY A 88 2.95 -6.97 4.83
CA GLY A 88 2.08 -8.12 4.59
C GLY A 88 2.88 -9.38 4.26
N SER A 89 2.19 -10.45 3.87
CA SER A 89 2.82 -11.72 3.50
C SER A 89 3.25 -11.71 2.02
N GLU A 90 4.35 -12.38 1.67
CA GLU A 90 4.68 -12.62 0.26
C GLU A 90 3.58 -13.45 -0.46
N ALA A 91 2.83 -14.27 0.29
CA ALA A 91 1.69 -15.01 -0.23
C ALA A 91 0.60 -14.08 -0.81
N SER A 92 0.51 -12.85 -0.31
CA SER A 92 -0.43 -11.85 -0.81
C SER A 92 -0.23 -11.52 -2.28
N TRP A 93 0.99 -11.69 -2.83
CA TRP A 93 1.19 -11.55 -4.28
C TRP A 93 0.37 -12.56 -5.07
N LEU A 94 0.37 -13.82 -4.64
CA LEU A 94 -0.36 -14.90 -5.32
C LEU A 94 -1.87 -14.72 -5.16
N VAL A 95 -2.33 -14.32 -3.98
CA VAL A 95 -3.77 -14.16 -3.73
C VAL A 95 -4.32 -12.92 -4.44
N LEU A 96 -3.60 -11.79 -4.36
CA LEU A 96 -4.08 -10.51 -4.88
C LEU A 96 -3.80 -10.30 -6.36
N PHE A 97 -2.79 -10.98 -6.94
CA PHE A 97 -2.37 -10.83 -8.34
C PHE A 97 -2.47 -12.11 -9.17
N SER A 98 -3.14 -13.16 -8.68
CA SER A 98 -3.59 -14.27 -9.53
C SER A 98 -4.66 -13.86 -10.55
#